data_AF-A0A1H0RFY4-F1
#
_entry.id   AF-A0A1H0RFY4-F1
#
_cell.length_a   1.000
_cell.length_b   1.000
_cell.length_c   1.000
_cell.angle_alpha   90.00
_cell.angle_beta   90.00
_cell.angle_gamma   90.00
#
_symmetry.space_group_name_H-M   'P 1'
#
loop_
_entity.id
_entity.type
_entity.pdbx_description
1 polymer ?
#
loop_
_entity_poly.entity_id
_entity_poly.type
_entity_poly.pdbx_seq_one_letter_code
_entity_poly.pdbx_strand_id
1 'polypeptide(L)'
;MPTTSTLITKDRVKAWSTCSDGYRWFLENYPAGQGEFVPLYQHLVRDKRGSDADWLMGKLFPEIDDTGLRVKLVTQIAGADAELIAEQEAAGANAATTGDWANAATTGKGANAATTGEGANAA
;
A
#
# COMPACT_ATOMS: atom_id res chain seq x y z
N MET A 1 -20.48 -13.10 9.63
CA MET A 1 -21.12 -12.62 8.40
C MET A 1 -19.99 -12.34 7.41
N PRO A 2 -19.94 -13.03 6.26
CA PRO A 2 -19.06 -12.66 5.15
C PRO A 2 -19.21 -11.16 4.87
N THR A 3 -18.14 -10.36 4.98
CA THR A 3 -18.25 -8.93 4.73
C THR A 3 -17.36 -8.55 3.56
N THR A 4 -17.95 -8.21 2.42
CA THR A 4 -17.23 -7.73 1.22
C THR A 4 -16.74 -6.28 1.35
N SER A 5 -16.72 -5.73 2.57
CA SER A 5 -16.45 -4.31 2.79
C SER A 5 -14.95 -4.04 2.94
N THR A 6 -14.40 -3.31 1.96
CA THR A 6 -13.03 -2.78 1.95
C THR A 6 -12.86 -1.50 2.78
N LEU A 7 -13.97 -0.95 3.30
CA LEU A 7 -13.98 0.32 4.02
C LEU A 7 -13.50 0.13 5.46
N ILE A 8 -12.38 0.74 5.81
CA ILE A 8 -11.81 0.72 7.14
C ILE A 8 -12.40 1.88 7.95
N THR A 9 -13.17 1.59 9.01
CA THR A 9 -13.77 2.61 9.87
C THR A 9 -13.12 2.61 11.25
N LYS A 10 -13.20 3.73 11.97
CA LYS A 10 -12.67 3.87 13.34
C LYS A 10 -13.19 2.79 14.28
N ASP A 11 -14.47 2.41 14.11
CA ASP A 11 -15.10 1.40 14.96
C ASP A 11 -14.57 -0.01 14.64
N ARG A 12 -14.31 -0.32 13.36
CA ARG A 12 -13.64 -1.57 12.95
C ARG A 12 -12.22 -1.63 13.50
N VAL A 13 -11.44 -0.57 13.30
CA VAL A 13 -10.05 -0.48 13.78
C VAL A 13 -9.98 -0.64 15.31
N LYS A 14 -10.93 -0.03 16.03
CA LYS A 14 -11.05 -0.18 17.48
C LYS A 14 -11.44 -1.60 17.89
N ALA A 15 -12.39 -2.23 17.18
CA ALA A 15 -12.80 -3.61 17.43
C ALA A 15 -11.65 -4.60 17.20
N TRP A 16 -10.79 -4.35 16.23
CA TRP A 16 -9.60 -5.16 15.95
C TRP A 16 -8.48 -5.02 17.00
N SER A 17 -8.66 -4.17 18.01
CA SER A 17 -7.71 -3.95 19.11
C SER A 17 -6.34 -3.50 18.60
N THR A 18 -6.31 -2.48 17.74
CA THR A 18 -5.06 -1.85 17.31
C THR A 18 -4.30 -1.22 18.47
N CYS A 19 -3.01 -0.99 18.30
CA CYS A 19 -2.21 -0.23 19.27
C CYS A 19 -2.64 1.25 19.29
N SER A 20 -2.44 1.93 20.42
CA SER A 20 -2.82 3.34 20.60
C SER A 20 -2.19 4.27 19.57
N ASP A 21 -0.95 3.99 19.17
CA ASP A 21 -0.23 4.79 18.17
C ASP A 21 -0.76 4.59 16.75
N GLY A 22 -1.14 3.37 16.37
CA GLY A 22 -1.78 3.08 15.08
C GLY A 22 -3.18 3.69 15.00
N TYR A 23 -3.96 3.59 16.07
CA TYR A 23 -5.29 4.21 16.14
C TYR A 23 -5.22 5.73 16.02
N ARG A 24 -4.28 6.36 16.74
CA ARG A 24 -4.07 7.80 16.70
C ARG A 24 -3.65 8.26 15.31
N TRP A 25 -2.68 7.58 14.70
CA TRP A 25 -2.25 7.87 13.33
C TRP A 25 -3.42 7.79 12.34
N PHE A 26 -4.30 6.80 12.48
CA PHE A 26 -5.49 6.68 11.64
C PHE A 26 -6.45 7.87 11.80
N LEU A 27 -6.75 8.30 13.04
CA LEU A 27 -7.64 9.43 13.27
C LEU A 27 -7.05 10.78 12.82
N GLU A 28 -5.74 10.94 12.91
CA GLU A 28 -5.03 12.15 12.45
C GLU A 28 -5.02 12.26 10.91
N ASN A 29 -4.85 11.13 10.20
CA ASN A 29 -4.79 11.10 8.74
C ASN A 29 -6.16 10.94 8.05
N TYR A 30 -7.14 10.35 8.75
CA TYR A 30 -8.50 10.11 8.25
C TYR A 30 -9.52 10.77 9.19
N PRO A 31 -9.71 12.10 9.13
CA PRO A 31 -10.57 12.84 10.06
C PRO A 31 -12.06 12.46 9.96
N ALA A 32 -12.50 11.91 8.83
CA ALA A 32 -13.83 11.31 8.67
C ALA A 32 -14.00 10.01 9.49
N GLY A 33 -12.91 9.47 10.05
CA GLY A 33 -12.89 8.21 10.76
C GLY A 33 -13.11 7.00 9.86
N GLN A 34 -12.89 7.14 8.55
CA GLN A 34 -13.02 6.08 7.57
C GLN A 34 -12.06 6.27 6.39
N GLY A 35 -11.62 5.18 5.78
CA GLY A 35 -10.77 5.18 4.58
C GLY A 35 -10.86 3.85 3.84
N GLU A 36 -10.66 3.87 2.52
CA GLU A 36 -10.58 2.64 1.72
C GLU A 36 -9.27 1.89 2.00
N PHE A 37 -9.32 0.56 1.99
CA PHE A 37 -8.18 -0.29 2.33
C PHE A 37 -6.93 0.01 1.50
N VAL A 38 -7.04 0.08 0.17
CA VAL A 38 -5.87 0.24 -0.71
C VAL A 38 -5.14 1.57 -0.48
N PRO A 39 -5.81 2.75 -0.54
CA PRO A 39 -5.16 4.02 -0.23
C PRO A 39 -4.59 4.09 1.18
N LEU A 40 -5.28 3.50 2.16
CA LEU A 40 -4.82 3.47 3.55
C LEU A 40 -3.58 2.60 3.73
N TYR A 41 -3.57 1.41 3.12
CA TYR A 41 -2.42 0.52 3.09
C TYR A 41 -1.22 1.22 2.44
N GLN A 42 -1.41 1.86 1.29
CA GLN A 42 -0.36 2.62 0.60
C GLN A 42 0.15 3.80 1.44
N HIS A 43 -0.72 4.48 2.19
CA HIS A 43 -0.32 5.55 3.09
C HIS A 43 0.56 5.03 4.25
N LEU A 44 0.19 3.89 4.86
CA LEU A 44 1.01 3.24 5.88
C LEU A 44 2.39 2.85 5.33
N VAL A 45 2.45 2.30 4.11
CA VAL A 45 3.73 1.97 3.45
C VAL A 45 4.57 3.23 3.22
N ARG A 46 3.97 4.32 2.74
CA ARG A 46 4.65 5.61 2.50
C ARG A 46 5.20 6.23 3.77
N ASP A 47 4.50 6.06 4.89
CA ASP A 47 4.92 6.52 6.22
C ASP A 47 5.92 5.57 6.90
N LYS A 48 6.43 4.55 6.19
CA LYS A 48 7.35 3.51 6.69
C LYS A 48 6.76 2.67 7.83
N ARG A 49 5.42 2.58 7.92
CA ARG A 49 4.68 1.81 8.92
C ARG A 49 4.32 0.42 8.39
N GLY A 50 5.32 -0.31 7.87
CA GLY A 50 5.12 -1.62 7.24
C GLY A 50 4.44 -2.65 8.15
N SER A 51 4.78 -2.67 9.44
CA SER A 51 4.15 -3.57 10.42
C SER A 51 2.65 -3.29 10.62
N ASP A 52 2.24 -2.02 10.55
CA ASP A 52 0.82 -1.64 10.66
C ASP A 52 0.07 -1.98 9.37
N ALA A 53 0.72 -1.88 8.21
CA ALA A 53 0.17 -2.28 6.93
C ALA A 53 -0.08 -3.81 6.88
N ASP A 54 0.92 -4.60 7.30
CA ASP A 54 0.80 -6.06 7.41
C ASP A 54 -0.29 -6.47 8.41
N TRP A 55 -0.32 -5.84 9.57
CA TRP A 55 -1.38 -6.03 10.57
C TRP A 55 -2.76 -5.77 9.99
N LEU A 56 -2.93 -4.66 9.25
CA LEU A 56 -4.22 -4.28 8.66
C LEU A 56 -4.69 -5.31 7.62
N MET A 57 -3.79 -5.76 6.75
CA MET A 57 -4.08 -6.82 5.79
C MET A 57 -4.53 -8.11 6.51
N GLY A 58 -3.80 -8.50 7.56
CA GLY A 58 -4.12 -9.67 8.38
C GLY A 58 -5.47 -9.60 9.09
N LYS A 59 -6.01 -8.39 9.33
CA LYS A 59 -7.38 -8.21 9.89
C LYS A 59 -8.45 -8.21 8.82
N LEU A 60 -8.23 -7.51 7.71
CA LEU A 60 -9.25 -7.37 6.67
C LEU A 60 -9.46 -8.66 5.88
N PHE A 61 -8.40 -9.36 5.50
CA PHE A 61 -8.48 -10.47 4.56
C PHE A 61 -9.33 -11.63 5.09
N PRO A 62 -9.24 -12.05 6.37
CA PRO A 62 -10.13 -13.05 6.93
C PRO A 62 -11.63 -12.68 6.88
N GLU A 63 -11.98 -11.39 6.78
CA GLU A 63 -13.38 -10.94 6.73
C GLU A 63 -13.95 -10.93 5.29
N ILE A 64 -13.07 -10.89 4.28
CA ILE A 64 -13.45 -10.91 2.86
C ILE A 64 -13.57 -12.36 2.41
N ASP A 65 -14.77 -12.89 2.18
CA ASP A 65 -14.93 -14.28 1.71
C ASP A 65 -14.74 -14.47 0.20
N ASP A 66 -14.65 -13.37 -0.55
CA ASP A 66 -14.38 -13.40 -1.99
C ASP A 66 -12.87 -13.44 -2.28
N THR A 67 -12.39 -14.62 -2.69
CA THR A 67 -11.00 -14.83 -3.13
C THR A 67 -10.61 -13.92 -4.31
N GLY A 68 -11.53 -13.69 -5.25
CA GLY A 68 -11.28 -12.80 -6.40
C GLY A 68 -11.06 -11.35 -5.96
N LEU A 69 -11.83 -10.89 -4.97
CA LEU A 69 -11.62 -9.58 -4.36
C LEU A 69 -10.28 -9.50 -3.62
N ARG A 70 -9.90 -10.52 -2.82
CA ARG A 70 -8.60 -10.56 -2.15
C ARG A 70 -7.44 -10.44 -3.15
N VAL A 71 -7.49 -11.20 -4.25
CA VAL A 71 -6.49 -11.15 -5.31
C VAL A 71 -6.43 -9.76 -5.94
N LYS A 72 -7.58 -9.15 -6.25
CA LYS A 72 -7.65 -7.79 -6.80
C LYS A 72 -6.97 -6.76 -5.87
N LEU A 73 -7.25 -6.83 -4.56
CA LEU A 73 -6.63 -5.93 -3.58
C LEU A 73 -5.11 -6.11 -3.50
N VAL A 74 -4.62 -7.35 -3.52
CA VAL A 74 -3.16 -7.64 -3.54
C VAL A 74 -2.51 -7.06 -4.80
N THR A 75 -3.13 -7.23 -5.96
CA THR A 75 -2.62 -6.65 -7.22
C THR A 75 -2.51 -5.13 -7.14
N GLN A 76 -3.52 -4.47 -6.56
CA GLN A 76 -3.55 -3.02 -6.40
C GLN A 76 -2.45 -2.50 -5.45
N ILE A 77 -2.25 -3.13 -4.29
CA ILE A 77 -1.21 -2.69 -3.35
C ILE A 77 0.20 -3.04 -3.82
N ALA A 78 0.37 -4.08 -4.64
CA ALA A 78 1.65 -4.43 -5.25
C ALA A 78 2.07 -3.46 -6.37
N GLY A 79 1.22 -2.47 -6.70
CA GLY A 79 1.45 -1.54 -7.78
C GLY A 79 1.37 -2.20 -9.16
N ALA A 80 0.74 -3.37 -9.27
CA ALA A 80 0.52 -4.07 -10.53
C ALA A 80 -0.82 -3.70 -11.19
N ASP A 81 -1.42 -2.58 -10.77
CA ASP A 81 -2.64 -2.02 -11.36
C ASP A 81 -2.25 -0.94 -12.38
N ALA A 82 -2.55 -1.20 -13.66
CA ALA A 82 -2.15 -0.36 -14.78
C ALA A 82 -2.77 1.05 -14.73
N GLU A 83 -3.95 1.22 -14.14
CA GLU A 83 -4.62 2.52 -14.02
C GLU A 83 -3.95 3.37 -12.94
N LEU A 84 -3.62 2.75 -11.79
CA LEU A 84 -2.90 3.42 -10.71
C LEU A 84 -1.47 3.78 -11.13
N ILE A 85 -0.80 2.93 -11.92
CA ILE A 85 0.51 3.27 -12.50
C ILE A 85 0.41 4.51 -13.37
N ALA A 86 -0.59 4.59 -14.26
CA ALA A 86 -0.77 5.73 -15.15
C ALA A 86 -1.10 7.03 -14.41
N GLU A 87 -1.90 6.97 -13.34
CA GLU A 87 -2.21 8.12 -12.50
C GLU A 87 -0.98 8.60 -11.70
N GLN A 88 -0.20 7.66 -11.15
CA GLN A 88 1.04 7.95 -10.43
C GLN A 88 2.13 8.56 -11.35
N GLU A 89 2.24 8.06 -12.58
CA GLU A 89 3.09 8.60 -13.65
C GLU A 89 2.65 10.03 -14.05
N ALA A 90 1.34 10.24 -14.24
CA ALA A 90 0.78 11.56 -14.55
C ALA A 90 1.00 12.57 -13.41
N ALA A 91 1.03 12.11 -12.15
CA ALA A 91 1.37 12.92 -10.98
C ALA A 91 2.87 13.23 -10.83
N GLY A 92 3.73 12.72 -11.73
CA GLY A 92 5.17 12.98 -11.73
C GLY A 92 5.91 12.29 -10.59
N ALA A 93 5.40 11.17 -10.06
CA ALA A 93 6.10 10.43 -9.03
C ALA A 93 7.33 9.73 -9.64
N ASN A 94 8.53 10.16 -9.22
CA ASN A 94 9.75 9.43 -9.55
C ASN A 94 9.67 8.03 -8.92
N ALA A 95 9.69 6.99 -9.76
CA ALA A 95 9.73 5.58 -9.37
C ALA A 95 11.07 5.19 -8.71
N ALA A 96 11.43 5.86 -7.61
CA ALA A 96 12.58 5.51 -6.80
C ALA A 96 12.23 4.28 -5.96
N THR A 97 12.70 3.12 -6.40
CA THR A 97 12.66 1.88 -5.62
C THR A 97 13.94 1.82 -4.76
N THR A 98 13.83 1.91 -3.43
CA THR A 98 15.00 2.06 -2.53
C THR A 98 15.14 0.93 -1.49
N GLY A 99 14.85 -0.32 -1.87
CA GLY A 99 15.01 -1.49 -0.98
C GLY A 99 16.22 -2.36 -1.37
N ASP A 100 16.79 -3.09 -0.40
CA ASP A 100 18.02 -3.93 -0.56
C ASP A 100 17.91 -5.07 -1.60
N TRP A 101 16.73 -5.27 -2.20
CA TRP A 101 16.47 -6.23 -3.27
C TRP A 101 15.44 -5.72 -4.28
N ALA A 102 15.22 -4.40 -4.35
CA ALA A 102 14.16 -3.85 -5.17
C ALA A 102 14.55 -3.84 -6.66
N ASN A 103 13.69 -4.39 -7.52
CA ASN A 103 13.87 -4.33 -8.97
C ASN A 103 13.53 -2.91 -9.46
N ALA A 104 14.47 -2.25 -10.13
CA ALA A 104 14.20 -1.00 -10.82
C ALA A 104 13.34 -1.29 -12.07
N ALA A 105 12.07 -0.87 -12.06
CA ALA A 105 11.24 -0.87 -13.25
C ALA A 105 11.55 0.39 -14.07
N THR A 106 12.35 0.26 -15.14
CA THR A 106 12.55 1.34 -16.12
C THR A 106 11.70 1.09 -17.35
N THR A 107 10.67 1.88 -17.58
CA THR A 107 9.87 1.83 -18.82
C THR A 107 10.01 3.15 -19.59
N GLY A 108 10.52 3.08 -20.82
CA GLY A 108 10.68 4.25 -21.70
C GLY A 108 11.82 4.08 -22.71
N LYS A 109 11.66 4.57 -23.94
CA LYS A 109 12.71 4.55 -24.97
C LYS A 109 13.77 5.61 -24.62
N GLY A 110 14.91 5.18 -24.05
CA GLY A 110 16.00 6.05 -23.59
C GLY A 110 16.03 6.31 -22.08
N ALA A 111 15.30 5.53 -21.28
CA ALA A 111 15.34 5.64 -19.82
C ALA A 111 16.72 5.18 -19.28
N ASN A 112 17.40 6.05 -18.54
CA ASN A 112 18.65 5.73 -17.84
C ASN A 112 18.33 5.21 -16.43
N ALA A 113 18.78 4.00 -16.10
CA ALA A 113 18.69 3.48 -14.74
C ALA A 113 19.82 4.08 -13.89
N ALA A 114 19.50 5.01 -12.98
CA ALA A 114 20.44 5.44 -11.96
C ALA A 114 20.43 4.43 -10.81
N THR A 115 21.41 3.53 -10.77
CA THR A 115 21.62 2.63 -9.62
C THR A 115 22.70 3.21 -8.72
N THR A 116 22.38 3.47 -7.45
CA THR A 116 23.35 3.88 -6.43
C THR A 116 23.29 2.89 -5.28
N GLY A 117 24.39 2.17 -5.03
CA GLY A 117 24.48 1.12 -4.02
C GLY A 117 25.84 0.42 -4.06
N GLU A 118 26.28 -0.16 -2.94
CA GLU A 118 27.56 -0.86 -2.87
C GLU A 118 27.45 -2.20 -3.62
N GLY A 119 28.16 -2.31 -4.75
CA GLY A 119 28.07 -3.46 -5.68
C GLY A 119 27.13 -3.25 -6.87
N ALA A 120 26.56 -2.05 -7.05
CA ALA A 120 25.73 -1.75 -8.22
C ALA A 120 26.57 -1.75 -9.52
N ASN A 121 26.29 -2.69 -10.42
CA ASN A 121 26.79 -2.63 -11.80
C ASN A 121 25.87 -1.71 -12.60
N ALA A 122 26.25 -0.44 -12.72
CA ALA A 122 25.68 0.43 -13.74
C ALA A 122 26.18 -0.07 -15.12
N ALA A 123 25.25 -0.45 -15.99
CA ALA A 123 25.52 -0.72 -17.40
C ALA A 123 25.42 0.57 -18.22
#